data_AF-A0A2R6CVV5-F1
#
_entry.id   AF-A0A2R6CVV5-F1
#
_cell.length_a   1.000
_cell.length_b   1.000
_cell.length_c   1.000
_cell.angle_alpha   90.00
_cell.angle_beta   90.00
_cell.angle_gamma   90.00
#
_symmetry.space_group_name_H-M   'P 1'
#
loop_
_entity.id
_entity.type
_entity.pdbx_description
1 polymer ?
#
loop_
_entity_poly.entity_id
_entity_poly.type
_entity_poly.pdbx_seq_one_letter_code
_entity_poly.pdbx_strand_id
1 'polypeptide(L)'
;GQSTTLVLAVAGVLVLVGLGLGAAFVTGVISPGDAGTDQPTATPPPATAAPTPTATATPTATATPTATPTPSPTPTAWPTPATPPEPTDYSNFLGNLPYGIAQMTTVTVRAQGAEMNGDTLVLVFNESEDTQTATKERSGIATGYAAIIRKHDQGRFESDVPRQMRVIEINSEDDPPETFVVNTSLAREYAGFEIEGPEYVERFGRTSRDATAEEREYAKDINQLKDNITMYPGGELEVED
;
A
#
# COMPACT_ATOMS: atom_id res chain seq x y z
N GLY A 1 15.50 46.50 -2.37
CA GLY A 1 15.00 45.35 -1.60
C GLY A 1 15.76 44.16 -2.05
N GLN A 2 16.56 43.57 -1.17
CA GLN A 2 17.21 42.28 -1.44
C GLN A 2 16.40 41.20 -0.73
N SER A 3 16.05 40.16 -1.48
CA SER A 3 15.32 38.99 -1.01
C SER A 3 16.28 38.10 -0.22
N THR A 4 15.94 37.82 1.04
CA THR A 4 16.71 36.92 1.91
C THR A 4 16.20 35.50 1.72
N THR A 5 16.94 34.69 0.97
CA THR A 5 16.73 33.23 0.89
C THR A 5 17.27 32.60 2.17
N LEU A 6 16.39 31.98 2.97
CA LEU A 6 16.76 31.32 4.22
C LEU A 6 16.97 29.83 3.95
N VAL A 7 18.22 29.42 3.75
CA VAL A 7 18.60 28.00 3.66
C VAL A 7 18.84 27.47 5.07
N LEU A 8 17.90 26.70 5.61
CA LEU A 8 18.06 25.99 6.89
C LEU A 8 18.70 24.62 6.62
N ALA A 9 20.03 24.57 6.66
CA ALA A 9 20.78 23.32 6.68
C ALA A 9 20.83 22.79 8.12
N VAL A 10 19.96 21.84 8.47
CA VAL A 10 20.08 21.08 9.73
C VAL A 10 20.83 19.78 9.42
N ALA A 11 22.09 19.73 9.86
CA ALA A 11 22.93 18.54 9.79
C ALA A 11 22.44 17.47 10.78
N GLY A 12 21.65 16.50 10.29
CA GLY A 12 21.23 15.32 11.03
C GLY A 12 22.19 14.15 10.81
N VAL A 13 22.76 13.64 11.89
CA VAL A 13 23.63 12.44 11.90
C VAL A 13 22.82 11.21 11.47
N LEU A 14 23.19 10.66 10.30
CA LEU A 14 22.68 9.41 9.73
C LEU A 14 23.21 8.21 10.53
N VAL A 15 22.33 7.53 11.28
CA VAL A 15 22.56 6.14 11.70
C VAL A 15 21.70 5.26 10.80
N LEU A 16 22.33 4.72 9.75
CA LEU A 16 21.73 3.77 8.83
C LEU A 16 21.50 2.43 9.55
N VAL A 17 20.27 2.18 10.00
CA VAL A 17 19.80 0.82 10.25
C VAL A 17 19.01 0.40 9.01
N GLY A 18 19.67 -0.35 8.13
CA GLY A 18 19.06 -0.89 6.92
C GLY A 18 17.92 -1.83 7.26
N LEU A 19 16.69 -1.43 6.92
CA LEU A 19 15.52 -2.29 6.86
C LEU A 19 15.24 -2.56 5.38
N GLY A 20 15.92 -3.58 4.85
CA GLY A 20 15.52 -4.21 3.60
C GLY A 20 14.24 -4.99 3.83
N LEU A 21 13.10 -4.47 3.38
CA LEU A 21 11.85 -5.20 3.31
C LEU A 21 11.43 -5.37 1.84
N GLY A 22 11.88 -6.50 1.29
CA GLY A 22 11.01 -7.46 0.59
C GLY A 22 10.33 -7.04 -0.71
N ALA A 23 11.10 -6.87 -1.79
CA ALA A 23 10.56 -7.09 -3.14
C ALA A 23 10.53 -8.61 -3.42
N ALA A 24 9.37 -9.24 -3.28
CA ALA A 24 9.18 -10.63 -3.74
C ALA A 24 8.92 -10.64 -5.25
N PHE A 25 9.95 -10.91 -6.05
CA PHE A 25 9.82 -11.22 -7.48
C PHE A 25 9.69 -12.74 -7.68
N VAL A 26 8.55 -13.19 -8.21
CA VAL A 26 8.39 -14.53 -8.76
C VAL A 26 8.85 -14.50 -10.22
N THR A 27 10.05 -15.00 -10.51
CA THR A 27 10.47 -15.30 -11.89
C THR A 27 10.44 -16.81 -12.10
N GLY A 28 9.39 -17.30 -12.77
CA GLY A 28 9.38 -18.65 -13.34
C GLY A 28 9.79 -18.59 -14.80
N VAL A 29 10.95 -19.15 -15.16
CA VAL A 29 11.34 -19.41 -16.57
C VAL A 29 12.26 -20.65 -16.66
N ILE A 30 11.68 -21.74 -17.19
CA ILE A 30 12.18 -22.70 -18.21
C ILE A 30 13.48 -23.51 -17.95
N SER A 31 13.33 -24.84 -18.04
CA SER A 31 14.35 -25.88 -18.09
C SER A 31 15.38 -25.73 -19.23
N PRO A 32 16.56 -26.35 -19.06
CA PRO A 32 17.25 -27.00 -20.16
C PRO A 32 17.43 -28.50 -19.90
N GLY A 33 17.15 -29.29 -20.94
CA GLY A 33 17.45 -30.71 -20.98
C GLY A 33 18.88 -31.03 -21.41
N ASP A 34 19.11 -32.34 -21.41
CA ASP A 34 20.11 -33.11 -22.13
C ASP A 34 21.54 -33.23 -21.56
N ALA A 35 21.87 -34.46 -21.13
CA ALA A 35 23.15 -35.11 -21.42
C ALA A 35 23.00 -36.62 -21.17
N GLY A 36 23.15 -37.40 -22.24
CA GLY A 36 22.98 -38.86 -22.24
C GLY A 36 24.16 -39.65 -21.69
N THR A 37 23.97 -40.97 -21.61
CA THR A 37 25.03 -41.98 -21.63
C THR A 37 24.48 -43.31 -22.16
N ASP A 38 25.19 -43.86 -23.14
CA ASP A 38 24.98 -45.16 -23.79
C ASP A 38 25.03 -46.34 -22.81
N GLN A 39 24.15 -47.33 -22.99
CA GLN A 39 24.25 -48.63 -22.33
C GLN A 39 23.83 -49.78 -23.26
N PRO A 40 24.59 -50.89 -23.35
CA PRO A 40 24.39 -51.94 -24.36
C PRO A 40 23.13 -52.79 -24.15
N THR A 41 22.53 -53.16 -25.28
CA THR A 41 21.31 -53.95 -25.43
C THR A 41 21.52 -55.42 -25.04
N ALA A 42 20.84 -55.87 -23.99
CA ALA A 42 20.67 -57.29 -23.68
C ALA A 42 19.34 -57.80 -24.25
N THR A 43 19.38 -58.89 -25.01
CA THR A 43 18.20 -59.57 -25.59
C THR A 43 17.35 -60.20 -24.49
N PRO A 44 16.06 -59.88 -24.36
CA PRO A 44 15.20 -60.47 -23.34
C PRO A 44 14.66 -61.87 -23.73
N PRO A 45 14.42 -62.76 -22.76
CA PRO A 45 13.80 -64.09 -22.95
C PRO A 45 12.30 -64.01 -23.28
N PRO A 46 11.67 -65.10 -23.76
CA PRO A 46 10.31 -65.06 -24.30
C PRO A 46 9.24 -64.72 -23.25
N ALA A 47 8.31 -63.86 -23.66
CA ALA A 47 7.26 -63.30 -22.83
C ALA A 47 6.26 -64.36 -22.35
N THR A 48 6.11 -64.48 -21.02
CA THR A 48 5.01 -65.20 -20.39
C THR A 48 3.77 -64.29 -20.42
N ALA A 49 2.63 -64.81 -20.86
CA ALA A 49 1.38 -64.05 -20.95
C ALA A 49 0.98 -63.51 -19.57
N ALA A 50 0.98 -62.18 -19.42
CA ALA A 50 0.56 -61.49 -18.21
C ALA A 50 -0.97 -61.54 -18.06
N PRO A 51 -1.50 -61.68 -16.83
CA PRO A 51 -2.94 -61.68 -16.59
C PRO A 51 -3.55 -60.33 -16.98
N THR A 52 -4.71 -60.39 -17.63
CA THR A 52 -5.50 -59.23 -18.07
C THR A 52 -5.82 -58.34 -16.87
N PRO A 53 -5.51 -57.02 -16.91
CA PRO A 53 -5.80 -56.13 -15.80
C PRO A 53 -7.31 -55.98 -15.60
N THR A 54 -7.78 -56.28 -14.39
CA THR A 54 -9.15 -56.02 -13.96
C THR A 54 -9.37 -54.50 -13.89
N ALA A 55 -10.44 -54.02 -14.53
CA ALA A 55 -10.80 -52.60 -14.52
C ALA A 55 -10.93 -52.10 -13.08
N THR A 56 -10.03 -51.19 -12.69
CA THR A 56 -10.06 -50.52 -11.38
C THR A 56 -11.11 -49.42 -11.44
N ALA A 57 -12.06 -49.43 -10.51
CA ALA A 57 -13.10 -48.41 -10.42
C ALA A 57 -12.46 -47.02 -10.28
N THR A 58 -12.78 -46.12 -11.20
CA THR A 58 -12.31 -44.73 -11.19
C THR A 58 -12.92 -44.03 -9.96
N PRO A 59 -12.11 -43.33 -9.13
CA PRO A 59 -12.65 -42.59 -8.00
C PRO A 59 -13.58 -41.48 -8.50
N THR A 60 -14.80 -41.48 -7.97
CA THR A 60 -15.80 -40.43 -8.23
C THR A 60 -15.25 -39.09 -7.72
N ALA A 61 -15.21 -38.08 -8.59
CA ALA A 61 -14.77 -36.74 -8.21
C ALA A 61 -15.60 -36.23 -7.02
N THR A 62 -14.93 -35.98 -5.91
CA THR A 62 -15.56 -35.35 -4.74
C THR A 62 -15.79 -33.89 -5.08
N ALA A 63 -17.04 -33.42 -4.96
CA ALA A 63 -17.38 -32.03 -5.24
C ALA A 63 -16.54 -31.11 -4.35
N THR A 64 -15.72 -30.27 -4.98
CA THR A 64 -14.98 -29.22 -4.29
C THR A 64 -15.98 -28.24 -3.67
N PRO A 65 -15.87 -27.89 -2.38
CA PRO A 65 -16.78 -26.94 -1.77
C PRO A 65 -16.68 -25.61 -2.50
N THR A 66 -17.82 -25.14 -3.00
CA THR A 66 -17.95 -23.82 -3.61
C THR A 66 -17.61 -22.76 -2.57
N ALA A 67 -16.60 -21.93 -2.83
CA ALA A 67 -16.28 -20.80 -1.98
C ALA A 67 -17.52 -19.92 -1.83
N THR A 68 -17.97 -19.71 -0.60
CA THR A 68 -19.08 -18.81 -0.31
C THR A 68 -18.58 -17.38 -0.58
N PRO A 69 -19.31 -16.56 -1.38
CA PRO A 69 -18.89 -15.19 -1.63
C PRO A 69 -18.84 -14.44 -0.30
N THR A 70 -17.67 -13.90 0.02
CA THR A 70 -17.50 -12.99 1.14
C THR A 70 -18.32 -11.73 0.85
N PRO A 71 -19.17 -11.25 1.79
CA PRO A 71 -19.94 -10.03 1.57
C PRO A 71 -18.99 -8.86 1.28
N SER A 72 -19.30 -8.09 0.25
CA SER A 72 -18.58 -6.85 -0.08
C SER A 72 -18.67 -5.89 1.11
N PRO A 73 -17.58 -5.20 1.50
CA PRO A 73 -17.62 -4.26 2.61
C PRO A 73 -18.64 -3.15 2.34
N THR A 74 -19.49 -2.89 3.33
CA THR A 74 -20.41 -1.75 3.29
C THR A 74 -19.57 -0.47 3.16
N PRO A 75 -19.89 0.44 2.22
CA PRO A 75 -19.14 1.69 2.07
C PRO A 75 -19.17 2.45 3.39
N THR A 76 -17.98 2.81 3.89
CA THR A 76 -17.87 3.72 5.03
C THR A 76 -18.45 5.05 4.60
N ALA A 77 -19.45 5.54 5.35
CA ALA A 77 -20.04 6.85 5.12
C ALA A 77 -18.93 7.92 5.16
N TRP A 78 -19.02 8.87 4.23
CA TRP A 78 -18.18 10.05 4.27
C TRP A 78 -18.43 10.79 5.59
N PRO A 79 -17.40 11.14 6.37
CA PRO A 79 -17.61 11.84 7.62
C PRO A 79 -18.25 13.19 7.33
N THR A 80 -19.45 13.41 7.88
CA THR A 80 -20.01 14.75 7.96
C THR A 80 -19.05 15.58 8.81
N PRO A 81 -18.63 16.78 8.36
CA PRO A 81 -17.72 17.62 9.12
C PRO A 81 -18.30 17.86 10.52
N ALA A 82 -17.72 17.20 11.50
CA ALA A 82 -18.10 17.32 12.90
C ALA A 82 -17.26 18.43 13.52
N THR A 83 -17.90 19.31 14.29
CA THR A 83 -17.18 20.23 15.18
C THR A 83 -16.32 19.40 16.15
N PRO A 84 -14.98 19.57 16.15
CA PRO A 84 -14.11 18.82 17.04
C PRO A 84 -14.50 19.09 18.50
N PRO A 85 -14.61 18.06 19.37
CA PRO A 85 -14.99 18.26 20.77
C PRO A 85 -13.94 18.96 21.64
N GLU A 86 -12.74 19.25 21.12
CA GLU A 86 -11.65 19.99 21.76
C GLU A 86 -10.72 20.48 20.63
N PRO A 87 -9.92 21.55 20.75
CA PRO A 87 -8.91 21.86 19.74
C PRO A 87 -7.87 20.72 19.69
N THR A 88 -8.05 19.80 18.75
CA THR A 88 -7.10 18.75 18.43
C THR A 88 -5.90 19.36 17.71
N ASP A 89 -4.69 19.04 18.15
CA ASP A 89 -3.46 19.52 17.52
C ASP A 89 -2.83 18.41 16.67
N TYR A 90 -3.09 18.47 15.36
CA TYR A 90 -2.50 17.55 14.38
C TYR A 90 -1.22 18.10 13.73
N SER A 91 -0.73 19.28 14.13
CA SER A 91 0.28 20.03 13.36
C SER A 91 1.58 19.25 13.20
N ASN A 92 2.12 18.65 14.28
CA ASN A 92 3.34 17.84 14.17
C ASN A 92 3.09 16.53 13.41
N PHE A 93 1.90 15.93 13.53
CA PHE A 93 1.56 14.74 12.76
C PHE A 93 1.59 15.03 11.26
N LEU A 94 0.87 16.07 10.82
CA LEU A 94 0.78 16.49 9.43
C LEU A 94 2.14 16.93 8.88
N GLY A 95 2.91 17.70 9.66
CA GLY A 95 4.25 18.13 9.25
C GLY A 95 5.26 16.98 9.10
N ASN A 96 5.09 15.88 9.82
CA ASN A 96 5.96 14.71 9.71
C ASN A 96 5.49 13.69 8.66
N LEU A 97 4.22 13.72 8.24
CA LEU A 97 3.65 12.73 7.33
C LEU A 97 4.38 12.63 5.98
N PRO A 98 4.66 13.73 5.25
CA PRO A 98 5.37 13.66 3.99
C PRO A 98 6.74 12.98 4.11
N TYR A 99 7.49 13.26 5.19
CA TYR A 99 8.76 12.62 5.47
C TYR A 99 8.61 11.11 5.75
N GLY A 100 7.54 10.71 6.44
CA GLY A 100 7.22 9.31 6.66
C GLY A 100 6.96 8.58 5.35
N ILE A 101 6.16 9.17 4.47
CA ILE A 101 5.84 8.62 3.15
C ILE A 101 7.12 8.54 2.30
N ALA A 102 7.88 9.62 2.19
CA ALA A 102 9.11 9.68 1.40
C ALA A 102 10.19 8.68 1.86
N GLN A 103 10.26 8.38 3.17
CA GLN A 103 11.19 7.37 3.71
C GLN A 103 10.75 5.93 3.43
N MET A 104 9.44 5.68 3.34
CA MET A 104 8.89 4.32 3.23
C MET A 104 8.56 3.92 1.80
N THR A 105 8.27 4.89 0.93
CA THR A 105 7.96 4.65 -0.48
C THR A 105 9.20 4.23 -1.27
N THR A 106 8.97 3.42 -2.31
CA THR A 106 9.99 3.03 -3.31
C THR A 106 9.81 3.73 -4.66
N VAL A 107 8.73 4.50 -4.79
CA VAL A 107 8.37 5.29 -5.98
C VAL A 107 8.02 6.72 -5.56
N THR A 108 8.13 7.67 -6.48
CA THR A 108 7.73 9.06 -6.21
C THR A 108 6.23 9.14 -5.97
N VAL A 109 5.81 9.80 -4.89
CA VAL A 109 4.39 10.07 -4.59
C VAL A 109 4.14 11.57 -4.76
N ARG A 110 3.08 11.95 -5.48
CA ARG A 110 2.71 13.34 -5.72
C ARG A 110 1.41 13.67 -4.98
N ALA A 111 1.52 14.19 -3.77
CA ALA A 111 0.36 14.68 -3.04
C ALA A 111 -0.08 16.03 -3.62
N GLN A 112 -1.39 16.21 -3.74
CA GLN A 112 -2.04 17.45 -4.16
C GLN A 112 -2.64 18.22 -2.99
N GLY A 113 -2.39 17.76 -1.77
CA GLY A 113 -2.84 18.39 -0.54
C GLY A 113 -3.36 17.38 0.47
N ALA A 114 -3.47 17.82 1.71
CA ALA A 114 -4.06 17.05 2.79
C ALA A 114 -4.80 17.96 3.77
N GLU A 115 -5.96 17.52 4.26
CA GLU A 115 -6.76 18.26 5.23
C GLU A 115 -7.37 17.31 6.26
N MET A 116 -7.58 17.82 7.47
CA MET A 116 -8.36 17.12 8.49
C MET A 116 -9.85 17.39 8.30
N ASN A 117 -10.64 16.34 8.11
CA ASN A 117 -12.09 16.37 8.22
C ASN A 117 -12.50 15.64 9.51
N GLY A 118 -12.69 16.40 10.59
CA GLY A 118 -12.92 15.84 11.93
C GLY A 118 -11.68 15.08 12.42
N ASP A 119 -11.83 13.78 12.68
CA ASP A 119 -10.74 12.88 13.07
C ASP A 119 -10.15 12.07 11.89
N THR A 120 -10.59 12.36 10.66
CA THR A 120 -10.11 11.70 9.45
C THR A 120 -9.15 12.63 8.71
N LEU A 121 -7.92 12.17 8.49
CA LEU A 121 -7.01 12.82 7.56
C LEU A 121 -7.41 12.45 6.13
N VAL A 122 -7.72 13.44 5.30
CA VAL A 122 -7.93 13.24 3.87
C VAL A 122 -6.66 13.65 3.13
N LEU A 123 -6.05 12.70 2.41
CA LEU A 123 -4.88 12.92 1.56
C LEU A 123 -5.32 12.78 0.10
N VAL A 124 -5.08 13.81 -0.70
CA VAL A 124 -5.33 13.77 -2.15
C VAL A 124 -4.00 13.56 -2.86
N PHE A 125 -3.95 12.62 -3.80
CA PHE A 125 -2.75 12.38 -4.59
C PHE A 125 -3.04 12.12 -6.06
N ASN A 126 -2.02 12.35 -6.87
CA ASN A 126 -2.00 12.00 -8.28
C ASN A 126 -1.40 10.60 -8.42
N GLU A 127 -2.26 9.62 -8.70
CA GLU A 127 -1.86 8.23 -8.91
C GLU A 127 -1.29 8.02 -10.32
N SER A 128 -0.30 7.14 -10.41
CA SER A 128 0.24 6.69 -11.69
C SER A 128 -0.74 5.81 -12.46
N GLU A 129 -0.86 6.04 -13.77
CA GLU A 129 -1.59 5.15 -14.69
C GLU A 129 -1.00 3.73 -14.75
N ASP A 130 0.28 3.56 -14.42
CA ASP A 130 0.90 2.25 -14.33
C ASP A 130 0.46 1.55 -13.04
N THR A 131 -0.37 0.50 -13.18
CA THR A 131 -0.95 -0.24 -12.05
C THR A 131 0.09 -0.74 -11.03
N GLN A 132 1.30 -1.09 -11.48
CA GLN A 132 2.36 -1.53 -10.56
C GLN A 132 2.90 -0.36 -9.74
N THR A 133 3.08 0.80 -10.37
CA THR A 133 3.50 2.04 -9.71
C THR A 133 2.42 2.56 -8.77
N ALA A 134 1.16 2.61 -9.21
CA ALA A 134 -0.02 2.89 -8.38
C ALA A 134 -0.04 2.06 -7.09
N THR A 135 0.11 0.74 -7.21
CA THR A 135 0.16 -0.16 -6.05
C THR A 135 1.30 0.20 -5.09
N LYS A 136 2.47 0.60 -5.60
CA LYS A 136 3.62 1.03 -4.78
C LYS A 136 3.38 2.39 -4.15
N GLU A 137 2.74 3.34 -4.83
CA GLU A 137 2.36 4.64 -4.29
C GLU A 137 1.40 4.47 -3.11
N ARG A 138 0.30 3.73 -3.29
CA ARG A 138 -0.67 3.43 -2.22
C ARG A 138 -0.01 2.74 -1.02
N SER A 139 0.84 1.76 -1.28
CA SER A 139 1.59 1.05 -0.24
C SER A 139 2.58 1.98 0.49
N GLY A 140 3.28 2.85 -0.23
CA GLY A 140 4.19 3.84 0.33
C GLY A 140 3.47 4.85 1.24
N ILE A 141 2.29 5.32 0.80
CA ILE A 141 1.42 6.19 1.59
C ILE A 141 0.98 5.49 2.89
N ALA A 142 0.43 4.28 2.79
CA ALA A 142 -0.07 3.54 3.95
C ALA A 142 1.04 3.16 4.95
N THR A 143 2.21 2.76 4.45
CA THR A 143 3.36 2.41 5.30
C THR A 143 4.03 3.65 5.90
N GLY A 144 4.08 4.76 5.18
CA GLY A 144 4.52 6.06 5.70
C GLY A 144 3.64 6.54 6.85
N TYR A 145 2.32 6.43 6.70
CA TYR A 145 1.36 6.74 7.76
C TYR A 145 1.61 5.89 9.03
N ALA A 146 1.76 4.58 8.88
CA ALA A 146 2.10 3.69 9.99
C ALA A 146 3.46 4.02 10.64
N ALA A 147 4.46 4.43 9.84
CA ALA A 147 5.76 4.83 10.35
C ALA A 147 5.68 6.10 11.23
N ILE A 148 4.83 7.06 10.86
CA ILE A 148 4.60 8.27 11.67
C ILE A 148 3.83 7.95 12.95
N ILE A 149 2.81 7.10 12.89
CA ILE A 149 2.12 6.59 14.08
C ILE A 149 3.11 5.91 15.03
N ARG A 150 4.02 5.09 14.50
CA ARG A 150 5.06 4.44 15.30
C ARG A 150 5.97 5.45 16.01
N LYS A 151 6.37 6.53 15.32
CA LYS A 151 7.19 7.60 15.89
C LYS A 151 6.43 8.36 16.98
N HIS A 152 5.15 8.66 16.75
CA HIS A 152 4.25 9.24 17.76
C HIS A 152 4.15 8.35 19.01
N ASP A 153 3.83 7.07 18.84
CA ASP A 153 3.65 6.14 19.97
C ASP A 153 4.96 5.88 20.73
N GLN A 154 6.12 6.19 20.15
CA GLN A 154 7.44 6.21 20.79
C GLN A 154 7.81 7.54 21.47
N GLY A 155 6.91 8.52 21.47
CA GLY A 155 7.13 9.86 22.03
C GLY A 155 8.15 10.70 21.26
N ARG A 156 8.32 10.48 19.96
CA ARG A 156 9.27 11.27 19.13
C ARG A 156 8.78 12.69 18.83
N PHE A 157 7.48 12.91 18.92
CA PHE A 157 6.84 14.22 18.84
C PHE A 157 5.49 14.13 19.56
N GLU A 158 4.99 15.29 19.99
CA GLU A 158 3.68 15.42 20.65
C GLU A 158 2.69 15.99 19.66
N SER A 159 1.59 15.28 19.43
CA SER A 159 0.41 15.72 18.67
C SER A 159 -0.71 14.72 18.87
N ASP A 160 -1.92 15.07 18.47
CA ASP A 160 -2.95 14.07 18.24
C ASP A 160 -2.65 13.24 16.98
N VAL A 161 -3.27 12.06 16.91
CA VAL A 161 -3.20 11.16 15.76
C VAL A 161 -4.60 11.02 15.18
N PRO A 162 -4.81 11.19 13.87
CA PRO A 162 -6.10 10.95 13.25
C PRO A 162 -6.59 9.52 13.54
N ARG A 163 -7.91 9.33 13.58
CA ARG A 163 -8.51 8.00 13.75
C ARG A 163 -8.23 7.09 12.54
N GLN A 164 -8.16 7.70 11.36
CA GLN A 164 -7.89 7.05 10.09
C GLN A 164 -7.38 8.06 9.07
N MET A 165 -6.69 7.57 8.04
CA MET A 165 -6.39 8.33 6.83
C MET A 165 -7.24 7.81 5.69
N ARG A 166 -7.93 8.69 4.98
CA ARG A 166 -8.58 8.40 3.71
C ARG A 166 -7.73 9.00 2.60
N VAL A 167 -7.41 8.18 1.61
CA VAL A 167 -6.65 8.59 0.44
C VAL A 167 -7.59 8.67 -0.74
N ILE A 168 -7.54 9.75 -1.50
CA ILE A 168 -8.40 9.99 -2.67
C ILE A 168 -7.53 10.33 -3.87
N GLU A 169 -7.78 9.64 -4.98
CA GLU A 169 -7.11 9.89 -6.26
C GLU A 169 -7.80 11.02 -7.01
N ILE A 170 -7.07 11.75 -7.86
CA ILE A 170 -7.66 12.84 -8.64
C ILE A 170 -7.48 12.74 -10.17
N ASN A 171 -6.61 11.85 -10.65
CA ASN A 171 -6.24 11.74 -12.07
C ASN A 171 -6.54 10.37 -12.69
N SER A 172 -7.81 9.94 -12.65
CA SER A 172 -8.29 8.89 -13.56
C SER A 172 -9.08 9.56 -14.68
N GLU A 173 -8.49 9.68 -15.87
CA GLU A 173 -9.14 10.32 -17.02
C GLU A 173 -10.32 9.50 -17.58
N ASP A 174 -10.36 8.19 -17.30
CA ASP A 174 -11.37 7.24 -17.84
C ASP A 174 -12.13 6.41 -16.79
N ASP A 175 -11.77 6.50 -15.51
CA ASP A 175 -12.41 5.79 -14.39
C ASP A 175 -12.76 6.76 -13.25
N PRO A 176 -13.83 6.50 -12.46
CA PRO A 176 -14.04 7.28 -11.24
C PRO A 176 -12.78 7.14 -10.36
N PRO A 177 -12.25 8.25 -9.80
CA PRO A 177 -11.09 8.17 -8.92
C PRO A 177 -11.37 7.20 -7.77
N GLU A 178 -10.40 6.37 -7.41
CA GLU A 178 -10.56 5.47 -6.28
C GLU A 178 -10.24 6.17 -4.96
N THR A 179 -10.73 5.56 -3.89
CA THR A 179 -10.38 5.91 -2.52
C THR A 179 -10.20 4.67 -1.68
N PHE A 180 -9.26 4.72 -0.76
CA PHE A 180 -9.07 3.70 0.27
C PHE A 180 -8.86 4.34 1.63
N VAL A 181 -9.00 3.53 2.69
CA VAL A 181 -8.90 3.96 4.08
C VAL A 181 -7.84 3.12 4.80
N VAL A 182 -6.96 3.82 5.50
CA VAL A 182 -5.98 3.27 6.42
C VAL A 182 -6.41 3.61 7.85
N ASN A 183 -6.98 2.64 8.56
CA ASN A 183 -7.34 2.82 9.97
C ASN A 183 -6.10 2.92 10.85
N THR A 184 -6.08 3.83 11.82
CA THR A 184 -4.95 3.98 12.75
C THR A 184 -4.73 2.73 13.59
N SER A 185 -5.79 2.01 13.95
CA SER A 185 -5.65 0.71 14.64
C SER A 185 -4.91 -0.32 13.78
N LEU A 186 -5.25 -0.42 12.49
CA LEU A 186 -4.58 -1.31 11.55
C LEU A 186 -3.11 -0.89 11.33
N ALA A 187 -2.86 0.41 11.22
CA ALA A 187 -1.51 0.95 11.11
C ALA A 187 -0.66 0.67 12.36
N ARG A 188 -1.26 0.66 13.57
CA ARG A 188 -0.60 0.25 14.82
C ARG A 188 -0.27 -1.23 14.86
N GLU A 189 -1.18 -2.10 14.42
CA GLU A 189 -0.90 -3.55 14.29
C GLU A 189 0.35 -3.77 13.42
N TYR A 190 0.42 -3.10 12.26
CA TYR A 190 1.59 -3.19 11.37
C TYR A 190 2.85 -2.56 11.99
N ALA A 191 2.76 -1.35 12.55
CA ALA A 191 3.87 -0.66 13.19
C ALA A 191 4.45 -1.41 14.40
N GLY A 192 3.61 -2.16 15.10
CA GLY A 192 3.95 -3.04 16.22
C GLY A 192 4.49 -4.41 15.81
N PHE A 193 4.58 -4.70 14.51
CA PHE A 193 4.94 -6.00 13.95
C PHE A 193 3.96 -7.14 14.33
N GLU A 194 2.70 -6.80 14.61
CA GLU A 194 1.64 -7.78 14.87
C GLU A 194 1.13 -8.42 13.58
N ILE A 195 1.22 -7.69 12.46
CA ILE A 195 0.93 -8.17 11.10
C ILE A 195 2.08 -7.87 10.15
N GLU A 196 2.25 -8.69 9.12
CA GLU A 196 3.27 -8.49 8.09
C GLU A 196 2.81 -7.52 6.99
N GLY A 197 3.77 -7.00 6.22
CA GLY A 197 3.50 -6.07 5.12
C GLY A 197 2.44 -6.54 4.11
N PRO A 198 2.48 -7.80 3.60
CA PRO A 198 1.47 -8.29 2.67
C PRO A 198 0.05 -8.30 3.26
N GLU A 199 -0.08 -8.67 4.54
CA GLU A 199 -1.37 -8.65 5.24
C GLU A 199 -1.86 -7.22 5.46
N TYR A 200 -0.98 -6.30 5.83
CA TYR A 200 -1.33 -4.88 5.96
C TYR A 200 -1.87 -4.30 4.64
N VAL A 201 -1.17 -4.57 3.53
CA VAL A 201 -1.57 -4.16 2.17
C VAL A 201 -2.92 -4.75 1.78
N GLU A 202 -3.12 -6.04 2.03
CA GLU A 202 -4.39 -6.70 1.73
C GLU A 202 -5.55 -6.11 2.55
N ARG A 203 -5.33 -5.82 3.84
CA ARG A 203 -6.39 -5.31 4.74
C ARG A 203 -6.83 -3.89 4.39
N PHE A 204 -5.91 -2.95 4.14
CA PHE A 204 -6.35 -1.63 3.68
C PHE A 204 -6.85 -1.67 2.22
N GLY A 205 -6.27 -2.52 1.36
CA GLY A 205 -6.69 -2.66 -0.03
C GLY A 205 -8.14 -3.10 -0.18
N ARG A 206 -8.66 -3.93 0.75
CA ARG A 206 -10.08 -4.29 0.82
C ARG A 206 -11.03 -3.10 1.04
N THR A 207 -10.52 -1.95 1.46
CA THR A 207 -11.33 -0.73 1.62
C THR A 207 -11.40 0.10 0.34
N SER A 208 -10.66 -0.29 -0.71
CA SER A 208 -10.68 0.42 -1.99
C SER A 208 -12.06 0.36 -2.62
N ARG A 209 -12.51 1.51 -3.12
CA ARG A 209 -13.75 1.68 -3.88
C ARG A 209 -13.69 2.96 -4.70
N ASP A 210 -14.61 3.10 -5.64
CA ASP A 210 -14.86 4.38 -6.30
C ASP A 210 -15.16 5.47 -5.26
N ALA A 211 -14.55 6.63 -5.45
CA ALA A 211 -14.89 7.82 -4.70
C ALA A 211 -16.31 8.28 -5.06
N THR A 212 -17.08 8.64 -4.03
CA THR A 212 -18.40 9.25 -4.15
C THR A 212 -18.33 10.64 -4.79
N ALA A 213 -19.48 11.19 -5.22
CA ALA A 213 -19.50 12.54 -5.79
C ALA A 213 -19.00 13.61 -4.79
N GLU A 214 -19.38 13.48 -3.51
CA GLU A 214 -18.96 14.38 -2.43
C GLU A 214 -17.44 14.28 -2.19
N GLU A 215 -16.90 13.06 -2.15
CA GLU A 215 -15.45 12.82 -2.06
C GLU A 215 -14.66 13.50 -3.18
N ARG A 216 -15.18 13.41 -4.41
CA ARG A 216 -14.54 14.02 -5.58
C ARG A 216 -14.60 15.54 -5.55
N GLU A 217 -15.68 16.12 -5.06
CA GLU A 217 -15.80 17.57 -4.88
C GLU A 217 -14.84 18.05 -3.81
N TYR A 218 -14.81 17.37 -2.65
CA TYR A 218 -13.89 17.69 -1.57
C TYR A 218 -12.42 17.55 -1.97
N ALA A 219 -12.06 16.52 -2.74
CA ALA A 219 -10.70 16.35 -3.24
C ALA A 219 -10.28 17.47 -4.21
N LYS A 220 -11.22 18.01 -5.01
CA LYS A 220 -10.96 19.16 -5.88
C LYS A 220 -10.74 20.45 -5.09
N ASP A 221 -11.45 20.61 -3.97
CA ASP A 221 -11.26 21.75 -3.08
C ASP A 221 -9.88 21.70 -2.42
N ILE A 222 -9.46 20.52 -1.92
CA ILE A 222 -8.10 20.32 -1.39
C ILE A 222 -7.03 20.61 -2.45
N ASN A 223 -7.19 20.07 -3.66
CA ASN A 223 -6.24 20.27 -4.76
C ASN A 223 -6.06 21.76 -5.15
N GLN A 224 -7.06 22.61 -4.91
CA GLN A 224 -6.96 24.04 -5.19
C GLN A 224 -6.17 24.81 -4.13
N LEU A 225 -5.86 24.22 -2.98
CA LEU A 225 -5.13 24.88 -1.89
C LEU A 225 -3.65 25.12 -2.19
N LYS A 226 -3.12 24.57 -3.29
CA LYS A 226 -1.72 24.73 -3.76
C LYS A 226 -0.63 24.19 -2.82
N ASP A 227 -0.97 23.32 -1.88
CA ASP A 227 0.02 22.65 -1.03
C ASP A 227 0.51 21.35 -1.68
N ASN A 228 0.98 21.46 -2.92
CA ASN A 228 1.47 20.31 -3.68
C ASN A 228 2.83 19.87 -3.15
N ILE A 229 2.96 18.59 -2.83
CA ILE A 229 4.19 18.01 -2.30
C ILE A 229 4.54 16.77 -3.10
N THR A 230 5.72 16.80 -3.72
CA THR A 230 6.35 15.61 -4.29
C THR A 230 7.28 14.97 -3.28
N MET A 231 7.03 13.71 -2.97
CA MET A 231 7.78 12.88 -2.03
C MET A 231 8.61 11.86 -2.81
N TYR A 232 9.94 12.04 -2.79
CA TYR A 232 10.87 11.16 -3.48
C TYR A 232 11.32 10.01 -2.56
N PRO A 233 11.55 8.80 -3.12
CA PRO A 233 12.13 7.70 -2.36
C PRO A 233 13.45 8.09 -1.69
N GLY A 234 13.57 7.80 -0.40
CA GLY A 234 14.76 8.13 0.39
C GLY A 234 14.62 9.38 1.27
N GLY A 235 13.44 10.01 1.27
CA GLY A 235 13.09 11.07 2.24
C GLY A 235 13.21 12.50 1.73
N GLU A 236 13.53 12.70 0.45
CA GLU A 236 13.56 14.03 -0.18
C GLU A 236 12.14 14.52 -0.50
N LEU A 237 11.90 15.81 -0.26
CA LEU A 237 10.62 16.47 -0.49
C LEU A 237 10.82 17.69 -1.39
N GLU A 238 9.90 17.89 -2.33
CA GLU A 238 9.77 19.10 -3.13
C GLU A 238 8.37 19.68 -2.93
N VAL A 239 8.29 20.95 -2.56
CA VAL A 239 7.04 21.69 -2.39
C VAL A 239 6.89 22.62 -3.58
N GLU A 240 5.75 22.55 -4.27
CA GLU A 240 5.45 23.38 -5.44
C GLU A 240 4.56 24.57 -5.01
N ASP A 241 4.98 25.80 -5.32
CA ASP A 241 4.27 27.08 -5.03
C ASP A 241 3.27 27.51 -6.14
#